data_AF-A0A7W5GXB9-F1
#
_entry.id   AF-A0A7W5GXB9-F1
#
_cell.length_a   1.000
_cell.length_b   1.000
_cell.length_c   1.000
_cell.angle_alpha   90.00
_cell.angle_beta   90.00
_cell.angle_gamma   90.00
#
_symmetry.space_group_name_H-M   'P 1'
#
loop_
_entity.id
_entity.type
_entity.pdbx_description
1 polymer ?
#
loop_
_entity_poly.entity_id
_entity_poly.type
_entity_poly.pdbx_seq_one_letter_code
_entity_poly.pdbx_strand_id
1 'polypeptide(L)'
;MYMPPDTRLKLDPRDEYTHPPEAVGNYNESMYFNAFDSARRIGAWVRVGNRPNEGHAEMTCCVYLPDGRVGFMFARPSITGNERMSAAGMTFEVIEPFKRHRVTYEGDLLVMDDPLAMADPSTAFKRYPKRPASIALDFEGVSPMHGGEIVDMQGRPIELDPEHAVYRGHTEQNMAVNGHITVDGVKHDLVGGTGYRDKSWGPRHWHSFFWYKWLPVTFSRDFGILLSIKGRPEGGPNRISGNVLRDGVYEPVIDGRIETEYDEAWIPKGLTAWVTTERKTYVMKGRIVTTVPLRHRKVGARDFKTYTRITESMSEYTCEGHTVLGMTEYCDLMNDGVPISERQADAVQ
;
A
#
# COMPACT_ATOMS: atom_id res chain seq x y z
N MET A 1 -5.85 7.48 10.95
CA MET A 1 -4.91 6.53 11.57
C MET A 1 -5.46 6.07 12.91
N TYR A 2 -5.36 4.77 13.27
CA TYR A 2 -5.68 4.36 14.65
C TYR A 2 -4.54 4.77 15.57
N MET A 3 -4.88 5.34 16.72
CA MET A 3 -3.93 5.72 17.75
C MET A 3 -4.40 5.16 19.10
N PRO A 4 -3.47 4.78 19.99
CA PRO A 4 -3.82 4.47 21.38
C PRO A 4 -4.52 5.66 22.07
N PRO A 5 -5.34 5.43 23.11
CA PRO A 5 -5.85 6.50 23.96
C PRO A 5 -4.74 7.40 24.50
N ASP A 6 -5.04 8.67 24.76
CA ASP A 6 -4.11 9.67 25.32
C ASP A 6 -2.82 9.87 24.51
N THR A 7 -2.91 9.72 23.20
CA THR A 7 -1.83 10.00 22.25
C THR A 7 -2.26 11.00 21.17
N ARG A 8 -1.27 11.58 20.49
CA ARG A 8 -1.46 12.44 19.33
C ARG A 8 -0.42 12.15 18.26
N LEU A 9 -0.70 12.60 17.04
CA LEU A 9 0.30 12.60 15.97
C LEU A 9 1.24 13.80 16.14
N LYS A 10 2.52 13.55 15.94
CA LYS A 10 3.55 14.57 15.76
C LYS A 10 4.05 14.46 14.31
N LEU A 11 3.70 15.45 13.51
CA LEU A 11 4.16 15.54 12.14
C LEU A 11 5.48 16.34 12.10
N ASP A 12 6.53 15.74 11.57
CA ASP A 12 7.84 16.37 11.41
C ASP A 12 8.38 16.11 10.00
N PRO A 13 8.77 17.14 9.21
CA PRO A 13 9.39 16.93 7.89
C PRO A 13 10.64 16.06 7.92
N ARG A 14 11.33 15.96 9.06
CA ARG A 14 12.49 15.08 9.22
C ARG A 14 12.11 13.60 9.15
N ASP A 15 10.86 13.26 9.46
CA ASP A 15 10.34 11.90 9.37
C ASP A 15 10.20 11.43 7.90
N GLU A 16 10.49 12.27 6.91
CA GLU A 16 10.66 11.85 5.51
C GLU A 16 11.96 11.07 5.30
N TYR A 17 13.00 11.34 6.08
CA TYR A 17 14.29 10.65 6.01
C TYR A 17 14.30 9.41 6.90
N THR A 18 15.23 8.50 6.65
CA THR A 18 15.38 7.28 7.44
C THR A 18 15.74 7.59 8.90
N HIS A 19 15.21 6.82 9.84
CA HIS A 19 15.43 7.04 11.26
C HIS A 19 16.60 6.18 11.79
N PRO A 20 17.23 6.59 12.91
CA PRO A 20 18.03 5.68 13.72
C PRO A 20 17.20 4.46 14.11
N PRO A 21 17.61 3.22 13.74
CA PRO A 21 16.84 2.03 14.05
C PRO A 21 16.73 1.82 15.55
N GLU A 22 15.52 1.50 16.01
CA GLU A 22 15.32 1.01 17.38
C GLU A 22 15.98 -0.36 17.54
N ALA A 23 16.33 -0.73 18.78
CA ALA A 23 17.01 -2.01 19.06
C ALA A 23 16.14 -3.26 18.85
N VAL A 24 14.83 -3.10 18.60
CA VAL A 24 13.89 -4.21 18.40
C VAL A 24 14.25 -5.00 17.14
N GLY A 25 14.25 -6.33 17.22
CA GLY A 25 14.69 -7.18 16.10
C GLY A 25 13.88 -6.95 14.81
N ASN A 26 12.58 -6.67 14.94
CA ASN A 26 11.66 -6.49 13.82
C ASN A 26 11.50 -5.03 13.35
N TYR A 27 12.46 -4.15 13.64
CA TYR A 27 12.45 -2.77 13.13
C TYR A 27 12.29 -2.75 11.60
N ASN A 28 11.37 -1.93 11.10
CA ASN A 28 11.18 -1.75 9.67
C ASN A 28 11.03 -0.28 9.31
N GLU A 29 11.87 0.21 8.41
CA GLU A 29 11.67 1.49 7.71
C GLU A 29 11.13 1.20 6.33
N SER A 30 9.90 1.61 6.04
CA SER A 30 9.19 1.27 4.80
C SER A 30 8.67 2.51 4.12
N MET A 31 8.85 2.57 2.80
CA MET A 31 8.20 3.54 1.93
C MET A 31 7.53 2.79 0.79
N TYR A 32 6.36 3.29 0.40
CA TYR A 32 5.57 2.79 -0.70
C TYR A 32 5.09 3.96 -1.57
N PHE A 33 5.06 3.72 -2.87
CA PHE A 33 4.51 4.65 -3.85
C PHE A 33 3.66 3.87 -4.85
N ASN A 34 2.53 4.44 -5.26
CA ASN A 34 1.81 4.01 -6.45
C ASN A 34 1.61 5.17 -7.44
N ALA A 35 1.51 4.83 -8.72
CA ALA A 35 1.38 5.78 -9.81
C ALA A 35 0.50 5.20 -10.91
N PHE A 36 -0.38 6.01 -11.48
CA PHE A 36 -1.32 5.61 -12.52
C PHE A 36 -1.46 6.71 -13.58
N ASP A 37 -1.52 6.30 -14.84
CA ASP A 37 -1.99 7.12 -15.95
C ASP A 37 -3.25 6.46 -16.54
N SER A 38 -4.40 7.04 -16.20
CA SER A 38 -5.72 6.54 -16.61
C SER A 38 -5.92 6.56 -18.12
N ALA A 39 -5.35 7.54 -18.83
CA ALA A 39 -5.50 7.66 -20.28
C ALA A 39 -4.72 6.58 -21.02
N ARG A 40 -3.53 6.22 -20.51
CA ARG A 40 -2.67 5.16 -21.07
C ARG A 40 -2.92 3.78 -20.48
N ARG A 41 -3.78 3.69 -19.46
CA ARG A 41 -4.13 2.45 -18.74
C ARG A 41 -2.93 1.71 -18.17
N ILE A 42 -1.94 2.46 -17.69
CA ILE A 42 -0.74 1.92 -17.04
C ILE A 42 -0.74 2.31 -15.56
N GLY A 43 -0.26 1.42 -14.71
CA GLY A 43 -0.07 1.68 -13.30
C GLY A 43 1.15 0.97 -12.74
N ALA A 44 1.65 1.43 -11.60
CA ALA A 44 2.69 0.76 -10.86
C ALA A 44 2.52 0.98 -9.35
N TRP A 45 3.05 0.05 -8.58
CA TRP A 45 3.35 0.28 -7.18
C TRP A 45 4.71 -0.31 -6.83
N VAL A 46 5.40 0.35 -5.91
CA VAL A 46 6.76 0.02 -5.51
C VAL A 46 6.91 0.17 -4.01
N ARG A 47 7.71 -0.69 -3.39
CA ARG A 47 8.01 -0.66 -1.96
C ARG A 47 9.47 -0.98 -1.72
N VAL A 48 10.09 -0.25 -0.81
CA VAL A 48 11.35 -0.63 -0.14
C VAL A 48 11.09 -0.66 1.35
N GLY A 49 11.52 -1.73 2.02
CA GLY A 49 11.48 -1.89 3.47
C GLY A 49 12.83 -2.30 4.01
N ASN A 50 13.56 -1.39 4.67
CA ASN A 50 14.81 -1.72 5.35
C ASN A 50 14.52 -2.47 6.65
N ARG A 51 15.23 -3.58 6.90
CA ARG A 51 15.20 -4.37 8.14
C ARG A 51 16.65 -4.52 8.65
N PRO A 52 17.27 -3.41 9.13
CA PRO A 52 18.69 -3.36 9.44
C PRO A 52 19.09 -4.36 10.53
N ASN A 53 18.24 -4.58 11.54
CA ASN A 53 18.51 -5.53 12.63
C ASN A 53 18.41 -7.00 12.17
N GLU A 54 17.84 -7.25 11.00
CA GLU A 54 17.79 -8.55 10.33
C GLU A 54 18.75 -8.64 9.13
N GLY A 55 19.57 -7.60 8.89
CA GLY A 55 20.61 -7.58 7.87
C GLY A 55 20.14 -7.57 6.41
N HIS A 56 18.88 -7.24 6.13
CA HIS A 56 18.35 -7.21 4.76
C HIS A 56 17.32 -6.10 4.52
N ALA A 57 17.05 -5.80 3.26
CA ALA A 57 15.89 -5.02 2.83
C ALA A 57 14.90 -5.92 2.10
N GLU A 58 13.66 -5.45 1.94
CA GLU A 58 12.65 -6.03 1.08
C GLU A 58 12.32 -5.03 -0.02
N MET A 59 12.51 -5.40 -1.29
CA MET A 59 12.13 -4.58 -2.43
C MET A 59 11.00 -5.28 -3.18
N THR A 60 9.94 -4.54 -3.51
CA THR A 60 8.90 -4.99 -4.43
C THR A 60 8.65 -3.95 -5.51
N CYS A 61 8.48 -4.41 -6.74
CA CYS A 61 8.12 -3.58 -7.89
C CYS A 61 7.03 -4.31 -8.67
N CYS A 62 5.92 -3.62 -8.94
CA CYS A 62 4.82 -4.15 -9.73
C CYS A 62 4.37 -3.09 -10.75
N VAL A 63 4.21 -3.49 -12.00
CA VAL A 63 3.76 -2.67 -13.11
C VAL A 63 2.58 -3.37 -13.79
N TYR A 64 1.43 -2.72 -13.83
CA TYR A 64 0.28 -3.14 -14.62
C TYR A 64 0.39 -2.55 -16.02
N LEU A 65 0.51 -3.41 -17.03
CA LEU A 65 0.68 -2.99 -18.42
C LEU A 65 -0.68 -2.77 -19.11
N PRO A 66 -0.75 -1.90 -20.13
CA PRO A 66 -2.00 -1.56 -20.81
C PRO A 66 -2.73 -2.74 -21.46
N ASP A 67 -2.00 -3.81 -21.80
CA ASP A 67 -2.55 -5.03 -22.42
C ASP A 67 -3.02 -6.08 -21.40
N GLY A 68 -3.03 -5.74 -20.11
CA GLY A 68 -3.48 -6.61 -19.02
C GLY A 68 -2.38 -7.48 -18.41
N ARG A 69 -1.18 -7.51 -19.02
CA ARG A 69 -0.01 -8.17 -18.41
C ARG A 69 0.46 -7.44 -17.17
N VAL A 70 1.22 -8.13 -16.33
CA VAL A 70 1.88 -7.55 -15.15
C VAL A 70 3.38 -7.83 -15.20
N GLY A 71 4.20 -6.82 -14.96
CA GLY A 71 5.60 -6.99 -14.56
C GLY A 71 5.71 -7.00 -13.04
N PHE A 72 6.32 -8.02 -12.44
CA PHE A 72 6.49 -8.12 -10.99
C PHE A 72 7.91 -8.52 -10.60
N MET A 73 8.46 -7.91 -9.55
CA MET A 73 9.71 -8.37 -8.95
C MET A 73 9.70 -8.20 -7.44
N PHE A 74 10.30 -9.16 -6.76
CA PHE A 74 10.55 -9.12 -5.33
C PHE A 74 12.00 -9.54 -5.07
N ALA A 75 12.69 -8.81 -4.20
CA ALA A 75 14.05 -9.14 -3.78
C ALA A 75 14.25 -8.91 -2.28
N ARG A 76 15.14 -9.72 -1.68
CA ARG A 76 15.62 -9.54 -0.31
C ARG A 76 17.14 -9.34 -0.28
N PRO A 77 17.67 -8.21 -0.78
CA PRO A 77 19.10 -7.96 -0.76
C PRO A 77 19.61 -7.74 0.67
N SER A 78 20.84 -8.15 0.94
CA SER A 78 21.53 -7.82 2.19
C SER A 78 21.80 -6.33 2.29
N ILE A 79 21.69 -5.77 3.49
CA ILE A 79 22.03 -4.38 3.82
C ILE A 79 22.84 -4.35 5.13
N THR A 80 23.60 -3.28 5.33
CA THR A 80 24.42 -3.09 6.54
C THR A 80 23.96 -1.92 7.41
N GLY A 81 22.89 -1.21 7.02
CA GLY A 81 22.40 -0.04 7.75
C GLY A 81 21.08 0.49 7.20
N ASN A 82 20.65 1.64 7.71
CA ASN A 82 19.37 2.28 7.37
C ASN A 82 19.55 3.68 6.75
N GLU A 83 20.71 4.02 6.19
CA GLU A 83 21.03 5.40 5.76
C GLU A 83 20.26 5.88 4.51
N ARG A 84 19.63 4.96 3.75
CA ARG A 84 18.91 5.29 2.51
C ARG A 84 17.81 4.29 2.19
N MET A 85 16.80 4.76 1.48
CA MET A 85 15.76 3.91 0.88
C MET A 85 16.19 3.48 -0.52
N SER A 86 17.16 2.57 -0.58
CA SER A 86 17.73 2.08 -1.85
C SER A 86 18.13 0.62 -1.76
N ALA A 87 17.45 -0.24 -2.51
CA ALA A 87 17.62 -1.69 -2.46
C ALA A 87 17.24 -2.35 -3.79
N ALA A 88 18.06 -3.31 -4.25
CA ALA A 88 17.79 -4.13 -5.43
C ALA A 88 17.35 -3.35 -6.69
N GLY A 89 18.06 -2.25 -6.99
CA GLY A 89 17.79 -1.39 -8.15
C GLY A 89 16.71 -0.33 -7.92
N MET A 90 15.93 -0.40 -6.85
CA MET A 90 14.95 0.62 -6.46
C MET A 90 15.61 1.70 -5.60
N THR A 91 15.30 2.97 -5.84
CA THR A 91 15.73 4.10 -5.01
C THR A 91 14.60 5.10 -4.83
N PHE A 92 14.38 5.55 -3.59
CA PHE A 92 13.50 6.66 -3.25
C PHE A 92 14.32 7.83 -2.75
N GLU A 93 14.23 8.96 -3.43
CA GLU A 93 14.92 10.21 -3.11
C GLU A 93 13.91 11.25 -2.64
N VAL A 94 14.11 11.78 -1.44
CA VAL A 94 13.37 12.92 -0.91
C VAL A 94 14.04 14.19 -1.42
N ILE A 95 13.44 14.84 -2.42
CA ILE A 95 13.95 16.08 -3.01
C ILE A 95 13.58 17.28 -2.15
N GLU A 96 12.32 17.32 -1.70
CA GLU A 96 11.83 18.30 -0.72
C GLU A 96 10.78 17.60 0.16
N PRO A 97 11.00 17.49 1.48
CA PRO A 97 10.06 16.85 2.40
C PRO A 97 8.61 17.29 2.19
N PHE A 98 7.70 16.32 2.16
CA PHE A 98 6.26 16.50 1.92
C PHE A 98 5.86 17.11 0.57
N LYS A 99 6.81 17.40 -0.33
CA LYS A 99 6.52 18.12 -1.57
C LYS A 99 6.99 17.41 -2.81
N ARG A 100 8.24 16.92 -2.85
CA ARG A 100 8.81 16.34 -4.06
C ARG A 100 9.66 15.11 -3.77
N HIS A 101 9.45 14.08 -4.57
CA HIS A 101 10.19 12.83 -4.50
C HIS A 101 10.56 12.36 -5.90
N ARG A 102 11.67 11.63 -5.98
CA ARG A 102 12.06 10.90 -7.17
C ARG A 102 12.16 9.42 -6.84
N VAL A 103 11.51 8.61 -7.66
CA VAL A 103 11.49 7.15 -7.55
C VAL A 103 12.12 6.58 -8.81
N THR A 104 13.17 5.78 -8.63
CA THR A 104 13.83 5.09 -9.74
C THR A 104 13.91 3.60 -9.51
N TYR A 105 13.84 2.82 -10.59
CA TYR A 105 14.08 1.39 -10.61
C TYR A 105 14.91 1.03 -11.83
N GLU A 106 15.95 0.21 -11.66
CA GLU A 106 16.68 -0.44 -12.76
C GLU A 106 16.84 -1.91 -12.41
N GLY A 107 16.28 -2.81 -13.22
CA GLY A 107 16.32 -4.24 -12.95
C GLY A 107 15.48 -5.06 -13.90
N ASP A 108 15.11 -6.27 -13.47
CA ASP A 108 14.24 -7.17 -14.22
C ASP A 108 12.85 -7.24 -13.59
N LEU A 109 11.81 -7.32 -14.42
CA LEU A 109 10.45 -7.71 -14.03
C LEU A 109 10.10 -9.08 -14.60
N LEU A 110 9.44 -9.92 -13.78
CA LEU A 110 8.76 -11.12 -14.21
C LEU A 110 7.48 -10.71 -14.97
N VAL A 111 7.45 -10.90 -16.30
CA VAL A 111 6.32 -10.47 -17.13
C VAL A 111 5.32 -11.61 -17.28
N MET A 112 4.09 -11.39 -16.78
CA MET A 112 3.03 -12.40 -16.66
C MET A 112 1.80 -12.00 -17.46
N ASP A 113 1.25 -12.95 -18.22
CA ASP A 113 -0.04 -12.84 -18.92
C ASP A 113 -1.23 -13.26 -18.06
N ASP A 114 -0.97 -14.05 -17.01
CA ASP A 114 -1.91 -14.41 -15.95
C ASP A 114 -1.35 -13.91 -14.60
N PRO A 115 -1.73 -12.69 -14.18
CA PRO A 115 -1.28 -12.11 -12.92
C PRO A 115 -1.70 -12.90 -11.67
N LEU A 116 -2.77 -13.72 -11.76
CA LEU A 116 -3.23 -14.55 -10.65
C LEU A 116 -2.26 -15.69 -10.34
N ALA A 117 -1.35 -16.03 -11.25
CA ALA A 117 -0.27 -16.99 -11.02
C ALA A 117 0.59 -16.64 -9.79
N MET A 118 0.65 -15.36 -9.39
CA MET A 118 1.34 -14.93 -8.17
C MET A 118 0.73 -15.48 -6.87
N ALA A 119 -0.45 -16.09 -6.91
CA ALA A 119 -0.98 -16.88 -5.80
C ALA A 119 -0.04 -18.05 -5.43
N ASP A 120 0.76 -18.54 -6.40
CA ASP A 120 1.88 -19.45 -6.18
C ASP A 120 3.20 -18.90 -6.79
N PRO A 121 3.89 -17.98 -6.09
CA PRO A 121 5.05 -17.26 -6.63
C PRO A 121 6.19 -18.20 -7.02
N SER A 122 6.38 -19.33 -6.32
CA SER A 122 7.44 -20.29 -6.66
C SER A 122 7.25 -20.91 -8.05
N THR A 123 6.01 -21.13 -8.47
CA THR A 123 5.67 -21.62 -9.80
C THR A 123 5.69 -20.48 -10.81
N ALA A 124 5.13 -19.31 -10.48
CA ALA A 124 5.15 -18.13 -11.35
C ALA A 124 6.58 -17.74 -11.77
N PHE A 125 7.51 -17.64 -10.82
CA PHE A 125 8.91 -17.26 -11.09
C PHE A 125 9.69 -18.28 -11.94
N LYS A 126 9.21 -19.52 -12.05
CA LYS A 126 9.77 -20.54 -12.94
C LYS A 126 9.12 -20.53 -14.32
N ARG A 127 7.84 -20.18 -14.38
CA ARG A 127 7.02 -20.19 -15.60
C ARG A 127 7.29 -18.97 -16.48
N TYR A 128 7.36 -17.79 -15.87
CA TYR A 128 7.35 -16.54 -16.60
C TYR A 128 8.75 -15.99 -16.88
N PRO A 129 8.94 -15.32 -18.02
CA PRO A 129 10.22 -14.73 -18.35
C PRO A 129 10.49 -13.47 -17.51
N LYS A 130 11.75 -13.28 -17.16
CA LYS A 130 12.26 -11.97 -16.72
C LYS A 130 12.57 -11.11 -17.93
N ARG A 131 12.27 -9.82 -17.84
CA ARG A 131 12.58 -8.79 -18.85
C ARG A 131 13.15 -7.56 -18.18
N PRO A 132 14.12 -6.88 -18.83
CA PRO A 132 14.67 -5.64 -18.31
C PRO A 132 13.57 -4.58 -18.22
N ALA A 133 13.65 -3.79 -17.16
CA ALA A 133 12.73 -2.70 -16.90
C ALA A 133 13.44 -1.54 -16.21
N SER A 134 12.98 -0.33 -16.51
CA SER A 134 13.38 0.89 -15.83
C SER A 134 12.17 1.73 -15.44
N ILE A 135 12.26 2.40 -14.30
CA ILE A 135 11.26 3.37 -13.83
C ILE A 135 12.00 4.63 -13.46
N ALA A 136 11.48 5.78 -13.88
CA ALA A 136 11.91 7.09 -13.41
C ALA A 136 10.69 7.99 -13.29
N LEU A 137 10.20 8.16 -12.07
CA LEU A 137 8.99 8.91 -11.76
C LEU A 137 9.30 10.02 -10.77
N ASP A 138 8.85 11.22 -11.11
CA ASP A 138 8.82 12.38 -10.22
C ASP A 138 7.42 12.50 -9.62
N PHE A 139 7.38 12.56 -8.29
CA PHE A 139 6.16 12.70 -7.51
C PHE A 139 6.10 14.09 -6.89
N GLU A 140 4.94 14.73 -6.98
CA GLU A 140 4.63 16.00 -6.34
C GLU A 140 3.47 15.81 -5.36
N GLY A 141 3.65 16.22 -4.10
CA GLY A 141 2.59 16.20 -3.10
C GLY A 141 1.50 17.21 -3.43
N VAL A 142 0.27 16.74 -3.62
CA VAL A 142 -0.90 17.59 -3.95
C VAL A 142 -1.86 17.79 -2.79
N SER A 143 -1.55 17.20 -1.64
CA SER A 143 -2.32 17.32 -0.41
C SER A 143 -1.44 17.75 0.76
N PRO A 144 -2.04 18.21 1.87
CA PRO A 144 -1.36 18.21 3.17
C PRO A 144 -0.82 16.81 3.48
N MET A 145 0.19 16.72 4.34
CA MET A 145 0.66 15.43 4.83
C MET A 145 -0.29 14.91 5.93
N HIS A 146 -0.78 13.68 5.79
CA HIS A 146 -1.55 12.99 6.83
C HIS A 146 -0.64 12.06 7.63
N GLY A 147 -0.81 11.99 8.96
CA GLY A 147 -0.05 11.08 9.81
C GLY A 147 1.01 11.76 10.68
N GLY A 148 2.03 11.00 11.06
CA GLY A 148 3.13 11.42 11.94
C GLY A 148 3.57 10.31 12.89
N GLU A 149 4.52 10.64 13.78
CA GLU A 149 4.89 9.80 14.91
C GLU A 149 3.76 9.79 15.95
N ILE A 150 3.42 8.61 16.49
CA ILE A 150 2.51 8.52 17.64
C ILE A 150 3.31 8.87 18.91
N VAL A 151 2.89 9.94 19.58
CA VAL A 151 3.49 10.44 20.83
C VAL A 151 2.42 10.62 21.90
N ASP A 152 2.82 10.67 23.16
CA ASP A 152 1.88 11.02 24.23
C ASP A 152 1.41 12.48 24.10
N MET A 153 0.45 12.88 24.93
CA MET A 153 -0.09 14.25 24.91
C MET A 153 0.99 15.33 25.13
N GLN A 154 2.09 15.01 25.80
CA GLN A 154 3.23 15.91 26.03
C GLN A 154 4.26 15.88 24.89
N GLY A 155 4.08 15.05 23.88
CA GLY A 155 4.99 14.91 22.73
C GLY A 155 6.19 14.00 22.97
N ARG A 156 6.16 13.15 24.00
CA ARG A 156 7.20 12.18 24.29
C ARG A 156 6.93 10.86 23.54
N PRO A 157 7.98 10.12 23.12
CA PRO A 157 7.82 8.81 22.51
C PRO A 157 7.03 7.87 23.43
N ILE A 158 6.13 7.08 22.86
CA ILE A 158 5.45 6.00 23.58
C ILE A 158 6.25 4.70 23.48
N GLU A 159 6.06 3.84 24.48
CA GLU A 159 6.49 2.45 24.42
C GLU A 159 5.53 1.65 23.53
N LEU A 160 6.10 0.83 22.66
CA LEU A 160 5.35 -0.01 21.74
C LEU A 160 5.67 -1.46 22.07
N ASP A 161 4.65 -2.31 22.13
CA ASP A 161 4.84 -3.75 22.20
C ASP A 161 5.35 -4.25 20.83
N PRO A 162 6.61 -4.69 20.72
CA PRO A 162 7.18 -5.08 19.44
C PRO A 162 6.44 -6.23 18.76
N GLU A 163 5.78 -7.12 19.52
CA GLU A 163 5.06 -8.29 19.00
C GLU A 163 3.74 -7.90 18.32
N HIS A 164 3.11 -6.82 18.76
CA HIS A 164 1.80 -6.37 18.27
C HIS A 164 1.85 -5.08 17.46
N ALA A 165 2.94 -4.31 17.56
CA ALA A 165 3.10 -3.06 16.85
C ALA A 165 3.22 -3.25 15.32
N VAL A 166 2.60 -2.31 14.61
CA VAL A 166 2.61 -2.24 13.13
C VAL A 166 3.46 -1.08 12.61
N TYR A 167 3.64 -0.04 13.43
CA TYR A 167 4.52 1.11 13.21
C TYR A 167 4.57 1.97 14.48
N ARG A 168 5.64 2.76 14.63
CA ARG A 168 5.74 3.91 15.54
C ARG A 168 5.14 5.16 14.92
N GLY A 169 5.45 5.39 13.66
CA GLY A 169 4.93 6.50 12.89
C GLY A 169 4.59 6.07 11.48
N HIS A 170 3.62 6.77 10.91
CA HIS A 170 3.13 6.50 9.58
C HIS A 170 2.64 7.80 8.95
N THR A 171 2.98 8.03 7.69
CA THR A 171 2.59 9.21 6.92
C THR A 171 2.04 8.81 5.56
N GLU A 172 1.08 9.58 5.05
CA GLU A 172 0.31 9.27 3.84
C GLU A 172 0.00 10.56 3.06
N GLN A 173 0.09 10.51 1.73
CA GLN A 173 -0.11 11.71 0.90
C GLN A 173 -0.60 11.37 -0.52
N ASN A 174 -1.54 12.17 -1.03
CA ASN A 174 -1.94 12.13 -2.44
C ASN A 174 -0.85 12.81 -3.30
N MET A 175 -0.55 12.19 -4.44
CA MET A 175 0.54 12.62 -5.32
C MET A 175 0.07 12.87 -6.76
N ALA A 176 0.66 13.84 -7.42
CA ALA A 176 0.72 13.93 -8.88
C ALA A 176 2.03 13.32 -9.37
N VAL A 177 2.01 12.68 -10.55
CA VAL A 177 3.14 11.89 -11.05
C VAL A 177 3.45 12.23 -12.49
N ASN A 178 4.73 12.42 -12.79
CA ASN A 178 5.24 12.50 -14.16
C ASN A 178 6.49 11.62 -14.32
N GLY A 179 6.79 11.21 -15.53
CA GLY A 179 8.01 10.47 -15.84
C GLY A 179 7.73 9.33 -16.80
N HIS A 180 8.38 8.17 -16.59
CA HIS A 180 8.18 7.02 -17.45
C HIS A 180 8.46 5.68 -16.77
N ILE A 181 7.87 4.65 -17.37
CA ILE A 181 8.10 3.24 -17.08
C ILE A 181 8.48 2.57 -18.40
N THR A 182 9.61 1.87 -18.43
CA THR A 182 10.04 1.06 -19.57
C THR A 182 10.04 -0.41 -19.18
N VAL A 183 9.39 -1.26 -19.96
CA VAL A 183 9.42 -2.73 -19.77
C VAL A 183 9.69 -3.38 -21.12
N ASP A 184 10.72 -4.23 -21.17
CA ASP A 184 11.11 -4.96 -22.39
C ASP A 184 11.32 -4.04 -23.61
N GLY A 185 11.98 -2.90 -23.39
CA GLY A 185 12.24 -1.88 -24.41
C GLY A 185 11.04 -1.01 -24.80
N VAL A 186 9.84 -1.28 -24.28
CA VAL A 186 8.65 -0.46 -24.52
C VAL A 186 8.52 0.59 -23.43
N LYS A 187 8.64 1.87 -23.83
CA LYS A 187 8.52 3.02 -22.94
C LYS A 187 7.08 3.52 -22.87
N HIS A 188 6.60 3.77 -21.67
CA HIS A 188 5.32 4.39 -21.36
C HIS A 188 5.57 5.68 -20.57
N ASP A 189 5.29 6.83 -21.17
CA ASP A 189 5.37 8.11 -20.47
C ASP A 189 4.12 8.30 -19.61
N LEU A 190 4.30 8.74 -18.36
CA LEU A 190 3.23 9.18 -17.47
C LEU A 190 3.24 10.71 -17.49
N VAL A 191 2.15 11.31 -17.97
CA VAL A 191 2.02 12.78 -18.08
C VAL A 191 0.74 13.19 -17.38
N GLY A 192 0.88 13.87 -16.24
CA GLY A 192 -0.25 14.21 -15.38
C GLY A 192 -0.88 12.98 -14.72
N GLY A 193 -0.05 11.98 -14.39
CA GLY A 193 -0.49 10.81 -13.64
C GLY A 193 -0.92 11.17 -12.22
N THR A 194 -1.64 10.24 -11.60
CA THR A 194 -2.09 10.32 -10.21
C THR A 194 -1.42 9.24 -9.39
N GLY A 195 -1.25 9.45 -8.10
CA GLY A 195 -0.59 8.49 -7.24
C GLY A 195 -0.85 8.73 -5.77
N TYR A 196 -0.27 7.87 -4.96
CA TYR A 196 -0.32 7.93 -3.51
C TYR A 196 1.01 7.44 -2.97
N ARG A 197 1.36 7.91 -1.78
CA ARG A 197 2.50 7.38 -1.06
C ARG A 197 2.18 7.16 0.39
N ASP A 198 2.87 6.20 0.97
CA ASP A 198 2.94 6.03 2.42
C ASP A 198 4.37 5.76 2.86
N LYS A 199 4.64 6.12 4.10
CA LYS A 199 5.86 5.77 4.81
C LYS A 199 5.50 5.31 6.21
N SER A 200 6.24 4.33 6.72
CA SER A 200 6.15 3.90 8.11
C SER A 200 7.51 3.53 8.68
N TRP A 201 7.69 3.68 9.99
CA TRP A 201 8.91 3.29 10.69
C TRP A 201 8.59 2.71 12.07
N GLY A 202 9.54 1.98 12.67
CA GLY A 202 9.42 1.36 13.99
C GLY A 202 9.21 -0.16 13.96
N PRO A 203 8.84 -0.78 15.10
CA PRO A 203 8.58 -2.22 15.16
C PRO A 203 7.41 -2.61 14.23
N ARG A 204 7.58 -3.69 13.45
CA ARG A 204 6.54 -4.19 12.54
C ARG A 204 6.47 -5.70 12.52
N HIS A 205 5.33 -6.24 12.98
CA HIS A 205 4.97 -7.65 12.79
C HIS A 205 3.86 -7.80 11.73
N TRP A 206 4.19 -8.38 10.57
CA TRP A 206 3.23 -8.61 9.48
C TRP A 206 2.08 -9.55 9.85
N HIS A 207 2.30 -10.49 10.77
CA HIS A 207 1.27 -11.41 11.23
C HIS A 207 0.26 -10.77 12.20
N SER A 208 0.48 -9.52 12.60
CA SER A 208 -0.43 -8.78 13.48
C SER A 208 -1.61 -8.18 12.70
N PHE A 209 -1.59 -8.22 11.37
CA PHE A 209 -2.75 -7.85 10.56
C PHE A 209 -3.78 -8.98 10.55
N PHE A 210 -4.92 -8.73 11.20
CA PHE A 210 -6.09 -9.61 11.15
C PHE A 210 -6.75 -9.54 9.77
N TRP A 211 -7.25 -8.37 9.39
CA TRP A 211 -7.55 -7.99 8.01
C TRP A 211 -7.66 -6.47 7.88
N TYR A 212 -7.41 -5.94 6.68
CA TYR A 212 -7.71 -4.56 6.33
C TYR A 212 -8.09 -4.42 4.85
N LYS A 213 -8.89 -3.39 4.56
CA LYS A 213 -9.16 -2.89 3.21
C LYS A 213 -8.65 -1.45 3.12
N TRP A 214 -7.75 -1.17 2.17
CA TRP A 214 -7.10 0.13 1.98
C TRP A 214 -7.30 0.63 0.54
N LEU A 215 -7.93 1.80 0.41
CA LEU A 215 -8.32 2.42 -0.87
C LEU A 215 -7.71 3.83 -0.98
N PRO A 216 -6.46 3.98 -1.44
CA PRO A 216 -5.81 5.27 -1.64
C PRO A 216 -6.03 5.76 -3.09
N VAL A 217 -7.04 6.61 -3.30
CA VAL A 217 -7.42 7.06 -4.64
C VAL A 217 -7.19 8.55 -4.79
N THR A 218 -6.37 8.94 -5.76
CA THR A 218 -6.19 10.34 -6.16
C THR A 218 -6.92 10.57 -7.47
N PHE A 219 -7.96 11.42 -7.47
CA PHE A 219 -8.76 11.70 -8.66
C PHE A 219 -8.20 12.88 -9.47
N SER A 220 -7.69 13.88 -8.77
CA SER A 220 -7.05 15.07 -9.35
C SER A 220 -6.13 15.70 -8.31
N ARG A 221 -5.55 16.86 -8.65
CA ARG A 221 -4.79 17.66 -7.69
C ARG A 221 -5.65 18.18 -6.54
N ASP A 222 -6.95 18.35 -6.76
CA ASP A 222 -7.87 18.97 -5.82
C ASP A 222 -8.86 17.98 -5.22
N PHE A 223 -8.84 16.70 -5.64
CA PHE A 223 -9.77 15.69 -5.15
C PHE A 223 -9.10 14.31 -5.01
N GLY A 224 -9.26 13.71 -3.84
CA GLY A 224 -8.68 12.41 -3.49
C GLY A 224 -9.39 11.82 -2.28
N ILE A 225 -9.40 10.50 -2.16
CA ILE A 225 -10.02 9.79 -1.06
C ILE A 225 -9.08 8.69 -0.59
N LEU A 226 -8.72 8.72 0.68
CA LEU A 226 -8.20 7.57 1.41
C LEU A 226 -9.34 6.99 2.26
N LEU A 227 -9.64 5.70 2.10
CA LEU A 227 -10.43 4.94 3.07
C LEU A 227 -9.65 3.69 3.50
N SER A 228 -9.48 3.53 4.81
CA SER A 228 -8.93 2.33 5.44
C SER A 228 -9.91 1.79 6.47
N ILE A 229 -10.29 0.52 6.33
CA ILE A 229 -11.09 -0.22 7.30
C ILE A 229 -10.27 -1.40 7.79
N LYS A 230 -10.11 -1.53 9.11
CA LYS A 230 -9.36 -2.62 9.74
C LYS A 230 -10.24 -3.40 10.71
N GLY A 231 -10.21 -4.73 10.57
CA GLY A 231 -10.87 -5.63 11.50
C GLY A 231 -10.16 -5.73 12.84
N ARG A 232 -10.83 -6.38 13.78
CA ARG A 232 -10.32 -6.66 15.13
C ARG A 232 -10.42 -8.16 15.41
N PRO A 233 -9.31 -8.84 15.77
CA PRO A 233 -9.39 -10.24 16.19
C PRO A 233 -10.24 -10.43 17.45
N GLU A 234 -10.31 -9.41 18.31
CA GLU A 234 -11.16 -9.36 19.50
C GLU A 234 -12.67 -9.14 19.21
N GLY A 235 -13.04 -8.91 17.94
CA GLY A 235 -14.40 -8.56 17.54
C GLY A 235 -14.77 -7.09 17.80
N GLY A 236 -16.04 -6.75 17.59
CA GLY A 236 -16.56 -5.38 17.72
C GLY A 236 -16.45 -4.55 16.43
N PRO A 237 -16.76 -3.24 16.50
CA PRO A 237 -16.79 -2.38 15.32
C PRO A 237 -15.40 -2.19 14.70
N ASN A 238 -15.34 -2.24 13.38
CA ASN A 238 -14.11 -2.03 12.62
C ASN A 238 -13.47 -0.67 12.94
N ARG A 239 -12.14 -0.60 12.82
CA ARG A 239 -11.40 0.66 12.92
C ARG A 239 -11.42 1.33 11.54
N ILE A 240 -12.10 2.45 11.45
CA ILE A 240 -12.23 3.23 10.21
C ILE A 240 -11.30 4.43 10.31
N SER A 241 -10.58 4.71 9.23
CA SER A 241 -9.81 5.94 9.12
C SER A 241 -9.58 6.32 7.66
N GLY A 242 -9.22 7.59 7.44
CA GLY A 242 -8.97 8.10 6.11
C GLY A 242 -9.11 9.60 6.06
N ASN A 243 -9.06 10.13 4.86
CA ASN A 243 -9.28 11.54 4.57
C ASN A 243 -9.87 11.70 3.16
N VAL A 244 -10.58 12.80 2.95
CA VAL A 244 -10.98 13.27 1.63
C VAL A 244 -10.25 14.58 1.36
N LEU A 245 -9.41 14.60 0.33
CA LEU A 245 -8.81 15.81 -0.20
C LEU A 245 -9.87 16.57 -0.98
N ARG A 246 -10.04 17.86 -0.68
CA ARG A 246 -10.84 18.79 -1.47
C ARG A 246 -10.20 20.18 -1.46
N ASP A 247 -9.86 20.69 -2.63
CA ASP A 247 -9.34 22.05 -2.82
C ASP A 247 -8.16 22.36 -1.86
N GLY A 248 -7.24 21.41 -1.73
CA GLY A 248 -6.06 21.51 -0.86
C GLY A 248 -6.31 21.25 0.64
N VAL A 249 -7.53 20.91 1.06
CA VAL A 249 -7.90 20.62 2.45
C VAL A 249 -8.22 19.14 2.64
N TYR A 250 -7.75 18.54 3.74
CA TYR A 250 -8.20 17.22 4.15
C TYR A 250 -9.39 17.28 5.10
N GLU A 251 -10.48 16.63 4.70
CA GLU A 251 -11.63 16.33 5.55
C GLU A 251 -11.39 14.95 6.20
N PRO A 252 -11.38 14.83 7.54
CA PRO A 252 -11.28 13.53 8.20
C PRO A 252 -12.46 12.63 7.86
N VAL A 253 -12.17 11.35 7.59
CA VAL A 253 -13.21 10.32 7.49
C VAL A 253 -13.65 9.92 8.90
N ILE A 254 -14.93 10.10 9.19
CA ILE A 254 -15.55 9.80 10.50
C ILE A 254 -16.28 8.45 10.51
N ASP A 255 -16.70 7.97 9.34
CA ASP A 255 -17.32 6.66 9.15
C ASP A 255 -17.14 6.18 7.71
N GLY A 256 -17.29 4.88 7.47
CA GLY A 256 -17.17 4.32 6.13
C GLY A 256 -17.41 2.82 6.07
N ARG A 257 -17.88 2.38 4.91
CA ARG A 257 -18.15 0.96 4.61
C ARG A 257 -17.75 0.62 3.19
N ILE A 258 -17.38 -0.63 2.97
CA ILE A 258 -17.03 -1.16 1.65
C ILE A 258 -17.87 -2.43 1.42
N GLU A 259 -18.65 -2.43 0.35
CA GLU A 259 -19.23 -3.65 -0.21
C GLU A 259 -18.37 -4.09 -1.38
N THR A 260 -18.00 -5.37 -1.41
CA THR A 260 -17.13 -5.93 -2.44
C THR A 260 -17.84 -7.05 -3.16
N GLU A 261 -17.73 -7.07 -4.49
CA GLU A 261 -18.07 -8.20 -5.33
C GLU A 261 -16.82 -9.07 -5.51
N TYR A 262 -16.92 -10.37 -5.19
CA TYR A 262 -15.82 -11.33 -5.28
C TYR A 262 -16.11 -12.40 -6.34
N ASP A 263 -15.05 -13.02 -6.88
CA ASP A 263 -15.17 -14.30 -7.57
C ASP A 263 -15.12 -15.50 -6.59
N GLU A 264 -15.19 -16.72 -7.15
CA GLU A 264 -15.18 -17.97 -6.37
C GLU A 264 -13.88 -18.18 -5.56
N ALA A 265 -12.78 -17.53 -5.96
CA ALA A 265 -11.49 -17.58 -5.27
C ALA A 265 -11.32 -16.41 -4.27
N TRP A 266 -12.39 -15.66 -4.00
CA TRP A 266 -12.37 -14.45 -3.18
C TRP A 266 -11.41 -13.38 -3.70
N ILE A 267 -11.21 -13.29 -5.01
CA ILE A 267 -10.52 -12.17 -5.64
C ILE A 267 -11.53 -11.06 -5.92
N PRO A 268 -11.27 -9.80 -5.52
CA PRO A 268 -12.21 -8.72 -5.74
C PRO A 268 -12.40 -8.46 -7.25
N LYS A 269 -13.64 -8.22 -7.67
CA LYS A 269 -14.05 -7.90 -9.04
C LYS A 269 -14.62 -6.49 -9.16
N GLY A 270 -15.27 -6.01 -8.10
CA GLY A 270 -15.80 -4.66 -7.99
C GLY A 270 -16.05 -4.30 -6.54
N LEU A 271 -16.28 -3.01 -6.28
CA LEU A 271 -16.64 -2.52 -4.95
C LEU A 271 -17.50 -1.25 -5.03
N THR A 272 -18.26 -1.01 -3.98
CA THR A 272 -18.80 0.31 -3.64
C THR A 272 -18.36 0.67 -2.23
N ALA A 273 -17.74 1.84 -2.08
CA ALA A 273 -17.33 2.41 -0.82
C ALA A 273 -18.16 3.66 -0.51
N TRP A 274 -18.67 3.75 0.71
CA TRP A 274 -19.28 4.96 1.26
C TRP A 274 -18.31 5.55 2.26
N VAL A 275 -17.93 6.80 2.06
CA VAL A 275 -16.91 7.51 2.84
C VAL A 275 -17.56 8.74 3.44
N THR A 276 -17.76 8.76 4.75
CA THR A 276 -18.47 9.84 5.44
C THR A 276 -17.47 10.78 6.12
N THR A 277 -17.58 12.07 5.83
CA THR A 277 -16.92 13.16 6.56
C THR A 277 -17.99 13.99 7.28
N GLU A 278 -17.60 15.02 8.04
CA GLU A 278 -18.57 15.98 8.61
C GLU A 278 -19.39 16.71 7.54
N ARG A 279 -18.84 16.82 6.32
CA ARG A 279 -19.49 17.53 5.21
C ARG A 279 -20.59 16.71 4.56
N LYS A 280 -20.29 15.46 4.20
CA LYS A 280 -21.19 14.56 3.48
C LYS A 280 -20.64 13.13 3.41
N THR A 281 -21.44 12.22 2.85
CA THR A 281 -21.01 10.89 2.41
C THR A 281 -20.69 10.91 0.92
N TYR A 282 -19.46 10.53 0.57
CA TYR A 282 -18.99 10.29 -0.79
C TYR A 282 -19.26 8.82 -1.15
N VAL A 283 -19.75 8.57 -2.37
CA VAL A 283 -19.94 7.21 -2.89
C VAL A 283 -18.92 6.98 -3.99
N MET A 284 -17.97 6.09 -3.73
CA MET A 284 -16.90 5.71 -4.64
C MET A 284 -17.15 4.29 -5.14
N LYS A 285 -17.27 4.11 -6.47
CA LYS A 285 -17.42 2.79 -7.09
C LYS A 285 -16.12 2.39 -7.75
N GLY A 286 -15.65 1.17 -7.53
CA GLY A 286 -14.44 0.62 -8.15
C GLY A 286 -14.76 -0.61 -8.99
N ARG A 287 -14.24 -0.66 -10.20
CA ARG A 287 -14.19 -1.87 -11.04
C ARG A 287 -12.75 -2.37 -11.07
N ILE A 288 -12.51 -3.59 -10.62
CA ILE A 288 -11.16 -4.16 -10.61
C ILE A 288 -10.74 -4.47 -12.06
N VAL A 289 -9.57 -3.98 -12.46
CA VAL A 289 -9.01 -4.21 -13.81
C VAL A 289 -8.10 -5.42 -13.77
N THR A 290 -7.09 -5.39 -12.90
CA THR A 290 -6.08 -6.44 -12.80
C THR A 290 -5.66 -6.61 -11.34
N THR A 291 -5.64 -7.86 -10.85
CA THR A 291 -5.22 -8.19 -9.49
C THR A 291 -3.95 -9.04 -9.49
N VAL A 292 -3.00 -8.68 -8.63
CA VAL A 292 -1.85 -9.51 -8.28
C VAL A 292 -2.03 -9.99 -6.84
N PRO A 293 -2.35 -11.28 -6.61
CA PRO A 293 -2.44 -11.82 -5.26
C PRO A 293 -1.03 -12.15 -4.74
N LEU A 294 -0.69 -11.60 -3.59
CA LEU A 294 0.52 -11.88 -2.84
C LEU A 294 0.17 -12.69 -1.59
N ARG A 295 1.16 -13.43 -1.06
CA ARG A 295 0.98 -14.21 0.16
C ARG A 295 2.17 -14.11 1.09
N HIS A 296 1.89 -14.04 2.38
CA HIS A 296 2.86 -14.23 3.44
C HIS A 296 2.48 -15.47 4.26
N ARG A 297 3.46 -16.36 4.48
CA ARG A 297 3.29 -17.59 5.27
C ARG A 297 4.03 -17.46 6.59
N LYS A 298 3.45 -18.02 7.66
CA LYS A 298 4.18 -18.15 8.93
C LYS A 298 5.42 -19.02 8.73
N VAL A 299 6.55 -18.58 9.27
CA VAL A 299 7.79 -19.34 9.24
C VAL A 299 7.57 -20.68 9.95
N GLY A 300 7.96 -21.78 9.30
CA GLY A 300 7.82 -23.13 9.86
C GLY A 300 6.42 -23.75 9.77
N ALA A 301 5.43 -23.09 9.16
CA ALA A 301 4.11 -23.67 8.95
C ALA A 301 4.20 -24.96 8.09
N ARG A 302 3.62 -26.06 8.59
CA ARG A 302 3.57 -27.36 7.90
C ARG A 302 2.25 -27.61 7.18
N ASP A 303 1.17 -27.00 7.65
CA ASP A 303 -0.10 -26.93 6.93
C ASP A 303 -0.23 -25.57 6.22
N PHE A 304 -0.95 -25.59 5.10
CA PHE A 304 -1.13 -24.42 4.23
C PHE A 304 -2.57 -23.88 4.29
N LYS A 305 -3.27 -24.19 5.38
CA LYS A 305 -4.67 -23.79 5.55
C LYS A 305 -4.82 -22.33 5.95
N THR A 306 -3.81 -21.80 6.63
CA THR A 306 -3.82 -20.42 7.13
C THR A 306 -2.62 -19.63 6.60
N TYR A 307 -2.88 -18.51 5.94
CA TYR A 307 -1.85 -17.60 5.43
C TYR A 307 -2.40 -16.18 5.29
N THR A 308 -1.53 -15.17 5.26
CA THR A 308 -1.94 -13.80 4.94
C THR A 308 -1.94 -13.64 3.43
N ARG A 309 -3.05 -13.18 2.84
CA ARG A 309 -3.14 -12.79 1.44
C ARG A 309 -3.24 -11.28 1.34
N ILE A 310 -2.51 -10.69 0.41
CA ILE A 310 -2.69 -9.29 0.02
C ILE A 310 -3.07 -9.30 -1.46
N THR A 311 -4.24 -8.77 -1.83
CA THR A 311 -4.59 -8.56 -3.24
C THR A 311 -4.27 -7.13 -3.60
N GLU A 312 -3.29 -6.95 -4.49
CA GLU A 312 -2.86 -5.65 -5.02
C GLU A 312 -3.52 -5.44 -6.37
N SER A 313 -4.59 -4.64 -6.41
CA SER A 313 -5.41 -4.51 -7.61
C SER A 313 -5.41 -3.11 -8.18
N MET A 314 -5.08 -3.00 -9.47
CA MET A 314 -5.36 -1.80 -10.24
C MET A 314 -6.85 -1.76 -10.56
N SER A 315 -7.49 -0.65 -10.23
CA SER A 315 -8.94 -0.49 -10.29
C SER A 315 -9.32 0.82 -10.94
N GLU A 316 -10.40 0.81 -11.72
CA GLU A 316 -11.01 2.03 -12.24
C GLU A 316 -12.07 2.49 -11.26
N TYR A 317 -11.86 3.66 -10.68
CA TYR A 317 -12.73 4.28 -9.69
C TYR A 317 -13.56 5.40 -10.29
N THR A 318 -14.80 5.52 -9.83
CA THR A 318 -15.67 6.66 -10.11
C THR A 318 -16.18 7.28 -8.82
N CYS A 319 -16.15 8.60 -8.74
CA CYS A 319 -16.73 9.38 -7.64
C CYS A 319 -17.00 10.81 -8.11
N GLU A 320 -18.19 11.34 -7.85
CA GLU A 320 -18.59 12.72 -8.20
C GLU A 320 -18.33 13.13 -9.66
N GLY A 321 -18.48 12.19 -10.60
CA GLY A 321 -18.25 12.42 -12.02
C GLY A 321 -16.78 12.32 -12.47
N HIS A 322 -15.84 12.11 -11.54
CA HIS A 322 -14.45 11.79 -11.86
C HIS A 322 -14.27 10.30 -12.10
N THR A 323 -13.41 9.94 -13.04
CA THR A 323 -12.99 8.55 -13.31
C THR A 323 -11.47 8.47 -13.39
N VAL A 324 -10.85 7.62 -12.56
CA VAL A 324 -9.39 7.41 -12.55
C VAL A 324 -9.01 5.96 -12.29
N LEU A 325 -7.79 5.59 -12.67
CA LEU A 325 -7.15 4.40 -12.11
C LEU A 325 -6.61 4.68 -10.71
N GLY A 326 -6.67 3.69 -9.84
CA GLY A 326 -6.13 3.74 -8.49
C GLY A 326 -5.88 2.35 -7.92
N MET A 327 -5.42 2.29 -6.67
CA MET A 327 -5.14 1.03 -5.98
C MET A 327 -6.35 0.53 -5.18
N THR A 328 -6.57 -0.78 -5.17
CA THR A 328 -7.38 -1.50 -4.19
C THR A 328 -6.47 -2.54 -3.53
N GLU A 329 -6.16 -2.34 -2.25
CA GLU A 329 -5.37 -3.30 -1.47
C GLU A 329 -6.22 -3.92 -0.37
N TYR A 330 -6.44 -5.22 -0.45
CA TYR A 330 -7.07 -5.99 0.64
C TYR A 330 -6.07 -6.97 1.22
N CYS A 331 -5.88 -6.91 2.52
CA CYS A 331 -5.07 -7.84 3.28
C CYS A 331 -5.97 -8.64 4.21
N ASP A 332 -5.91 -9.95 4.12
CA ASP A 332 -6.75 -10.85 4.89
C ASP A 332 -5.96 -12.05 5.41
N LEU A 333 -6.25 -12.46 6.64
CA LEU A 333 -5.99 -13.82 7.06
C LEU A 333 -6.92 -14.75 6.28
N MET A 334 -6.34 -15.57 5.41
CA MET A 334 -7.04 -16.65 4.73
C MET A 334 -7.08 -17.86 5.65
N ASN A 335 -8.24 -18.47 5.77
CA ASN A 335 -8.42 -19.74 6.48
C ASN A 335 -9.26 -20.67 5.60
N ASP A 336 -8.69 -21.83 5.26
CA ASP A 336 -9.29 -22.81 4.33
C ASP A 336 -9.81 -22.17 3.03
N GLY A 337 -9.04 -21.22 2.48
CA GLY A 337 -9.37 -20.52 1.24
C GLY A 337 -10.36 -19.35 1.36
N VAL A 338 -10.93 -19.10 2.54
CA VAL A 338 -11.89 -18.02 2.79
C VAL A 338 -11.22 -16.87 3.54
N PRO A 339 -11.35 -15.60 3.10
CA PRO A 339 -10.84 -14.45 3.83
C PRO A 339 -11.65 -14.24 5.11
N ILE A 340 -10.96 -13.97 6.22
CA ILE A 340 -11.62 -13.80 7.51
C ILE A 340 -12.56 -12.58 7.56
N SER A 341 -12.32 -11.55 6.74
CA SER A 341 -13.21 -10.39 6.61
C SER A 341 -14.59 -10.72 6.04
N GLU A 342 -14.72 -11.83 5.31
CA GLU A 342 -15.98 -12.25 4.67
C GLU A 342 -16.61 -13.48 5.36
N ARG A 343 -15.96 -14.01 6.39
CA ARG A 343 -16.61 -15.01 7.25
C ARG A 343 -17.71 -14.30 8.01
N GLN A 344 -18.97 -14.68 7.73
CA GLN A 344 -20.05 -14.33 8.65
C GLN A 344 -19.64 -14.84 10.03
N ALA A 345 -19.80 -13.99 11.06
CA ALA A 345 -19.73 -14.50 12.42
C ALA A 345 -20.75 -15.64 12.47
N ASP A 346 -20.28 -16.88 12.64
CA ASP A 346 -21.17 -18.01 12.80
C ASP A 346 -22.23 -17.58 13.80
N ALA A 347 -23.47 -17.52 13.34
CA ALA A 347 -24.59 -17.28 14.22
C ALA A 347 -24.55 -18.43 15.23
N VAL A 348 -24.02 -18.14 16.41
CA VAL A 348 -24.07 -19.03 17.56
C VAL A 348 -25.57 -19.22 17.83
N GLN A 349 -26.14 -20.28 17.28
CA GLN A 349 -27.43 -20.82 17.68
C GLN A 349 -27.30 -21.52 19.02
#